data_AF-A0A8C6SHJ4-F1
#
_entry.id   AF-A0A8C6SHJ4-F1
#
_cell.length_a   1.000
_cell.length_b   1.000
_cell.length_c   1.000
_cell.angle_alpha   90.00
_cell.angle_beta   90.00
_cell.angle_gamma   90.00
#
_symmetry.space_group_name_H-M   'P 1'
#
loop_
_entity.id
_entity.type
_entity.pdbx_description
1 polymer ?
#
loop_
_entity_poly.entity_id
_entity_poly.type
_entity_poly.pdbx_seq_one_letter_code
_entity_poly.pdbx_strand_id
1 'polypeptide(L)'
;QQSLTLNVSPADANHVIRIHEVDYGRQDYSTCALCLSAPGKVIRVHAADYGRRNSQTCAAGRPASQLQNVHCLSSTPTYEVARTCDDFADCTFIANGSVIHDPCPSTYKYLQVTYFCKAP
;
A
#
# COMPACT_ATOMS: atom_id res chain seq x y z
N GLN A 1 -11.09 17.52 1.14
CA GLN A 1 -9.73 16.98 0.89
C GLN A 1 -9.91 15.61 0.24
N GLN A 2 -9.19 15.31 -0.84
CA GLN A 2 -9.37 14.06 -1.59
C GLN A 2 -8.39 13.01 -1.07
N SER A 3 -8.91 11.91 -0.53
CA SER A 3 -8.12 10.78 -0.05
C SER A 3 -7.91 9.77 -1.18
N LEU A 4 -6.73 9.18 -1.23
CA LEU A 4 -6.29 8.29 -2.30
C LEU A 4 -5.91 6.94 -1.74
N THR A 5 -6.43 5.86 -2.32
CA THR A 5 -6.18 4.50 -1.85
C THR A 5 -5.35 3.72 -2.87
N LEU A 6 -4.17 3.27 -2.45
CA LEU A 6 -3.26 2.45 -3.25
C LEU A 6 -3.25 1.01 -2.72
N ASN A 7 -3.57 0.04 -3.57
CA ASN A 7 -3.45 -1.39 -3.27
C ASN A 7 -2.25 -1.97 -4.00
N VAL A 8 -1.23 -2.39 -3.25
CA VAL A 8 -0.01 -2.95 -3.82
C VAL A 8 0.22 -4.34 -3.26
N SER A 9 0.32 -5.30 -4.16
CA SER A 9 0.68 -6.68 -3.82
C SER A 9 2.21 -6.80 -3.73
N PRO A 10 2.80 -7.24 -2.62
CA PRO A 10 4.20 -7.64 -2.58
C PRO A 10 4.30 -8.94 -3.39
N ALA A 11 4.90 -8.89 -4.58
CA ALA A 11 5.25 -10.10 -5.32
C ALA A 11 6.59 -10.60 -4.80
N ASP A 12 6.56 -11.36 -3.70
CA ASP A 12 7.72 -12.02 -3.10
C ASP A 12 8.83 -11.03 -2.61
N ALA A 13 9.84 -11.56 -1.92
CA ALA A 13 10.74 -10.83 -1.01
C ALA A 13 11.26 -9.45 -1.47
N ASN A 14 11.17 -8.44 -0.59
CA ASN A 14 11.71 -7.08 -0.73
C ASN A 14 11.10 -6.21 -1.85
N HIS A 15 9.77 -6.11 -1.92
CA HIS A 15 9.13 -5.20 -2.87
C HIS A 15 9.18 -3.73 -2.42
N VAL A 16 9.61 -2.88 -3.35
CA VAL A 16 9.70 -1.42 -3.21
C VAL A 16 8.36 -0.82 -3.61
N ILE A 17 7.58 -0.35 -2.65
CA ILE A 17 6.31 0.34 -2.92
C ILE A 17 6.61 1.82 -3.04
N ARG A 18 6.69 2.31 -4.27
CA ARG A 18 6.71 3.74 -4.53
C ARG A 18 5.27 4.24 -4.43
N ILE A 19 5.00 5.25 -3.61
CA ILE A 19 3.66 5.88 -3.50
C ILE A 19 3.39 6.76 -4.76
N HIS A 20 3.76 6.24 -5.94
CA HIS A 20 3.78 6.91 -7.24
C HIS A 20 3.64 5.89 -8.40
N GLU A 21 4.08 4.64 -8.23
CA GLU A 21 3.97 3.57 -9.23
C GLU A 21 3.13 2.40 -8.69
N VAL A 22 2.08 2.06 -9.41
CA VAL A 22 1.25 0.88 -9.16
C VAL A 22 1.67 -0.21 -10.14
N ASP A 23 2.02 -1.39 -9.64
CA ASP A 23 2.42 -2.56 -10.45
C ASP A 23 1.26 -2.98 -11.40
N TYR A 24 1.53 -2.99 -12.70
CA TYR A 24 0.56 -2.88 -13.81
C TYR A 24 0.07 -4.26 -14.30
N GLY A 25 -0.89 -4.86 -13.59
CA GLY A 25 -1.51 -6.13 -13.95
C GLY A 25 -2.94 -6.01 -14.50
N ARG A 26 -3.12 -5.28 -15.62
CA ARG A 26 -4.32 -5.29 -16.51
C ARG A 26 -5.55 -4.45 -16.06
N GLN A 27 -5.70 -3.30 -16.76
CA GLN A 27 -6.92 -2.54 -17.09
C GLN A 27 -7.98 -2.31 -16.00
N ASP A 28 -7.84 -1.23 -15.22
CA ASP A 28 -8.90 -0.24 -15.01
C ASP A 28 -8.34 1.02 -14.29
N TYR A 29 -8.96 2.15 -14.60
CA TYR A 29 -8.38 3.50 -14.66
C TYR A 29 -8.23 4.27 -13.34
N SER A 30 -7.25 5.20 -13.38
CA SER A 30 -7.23 6.53 -12.76
C SER A 30 -7.06 6.66 -11.23
N THR A 31 -6.12 7.54 -10.86
CA THR A 31 -5.71 8.02 -9.51
C THR A 31 -4.50 7.26 -8.93
N CYS A 32 -3.33 7.83 -8.62
CA CYS A 32 -2.99 9.22 -8.42
C CYS A 32 -1.48 9.54 -8.48
N ALA A 33 -1.15 10.58 -9.24
CA ALA A 33 0.13 11.30 -9.21
C ALA A 33 -0.02 12.66 -8.48
N LEU A 34 -0.76 12.70 -7.36
CA LEU A 34 -1.41 13.94 -6.93
C LEU A 34 -0.47 14.94 -6.22
N CYS A 35 0.56 14.51 -5.47
CA CYS A 35 1.41 15.47 -4.75
C CYS A 35 2.49 16.10 -5.64
N LEU A 36 3.08 15.34 -6.58
CA LEU A 36 4.03 15.89 -7.56
C LEU A 36 3.39 16.94 -8.48
N SER A 37 2.11 16.75 -8.82
CA SER A 37 1.39 17.70 -9.67
C SER A 37 1.06 19.04 -8.98
N ALA A 38 1.28 19.14 -7.65
CA ALA A 38 0.99 20.32 -6.86
C ALA A 38 2.27 20.85 -6.18
N PRO A 39 2.90 21.90 -6.73
CA PRO A 39 4.12 22.48 -6.18
C PRO A 39 3.96 22.82 -4.70
N GLY A 40 4.89 22.31 -3.87
CA GLY A 40 4.91 22.58 -2.43
C GLY A 40 3.84 21.85 -1.62
N LYS A 41 3.28 20.73 -2.11
CA LYS A 41 2.47 19.83 -1.27
C LYS A 41 3.27 18.61 -0.81
N VAL A 42 2.91 18.09 0.36
CA VAL A 42 3.50 16.91 0.99
C VAL A 42 2.45 15.84 1.24
N ILE A 43 2.90 14.59 1.28
CA ILE A 43 2.09 13.42 1.62
C ILE A 43 1.75 13.48 3.11
N ARG A 44 0.49 13.17 3.42
CA ARG A 44 0.04 12.86 4.77
C ARG A 44 -0.74 11.56 4.76
N VAL A 45 -0.23 10.57 5.47
CA VAL A 45 -0.84 9.25 5.59
C VAL A 45 -2.05 9.36 6.53
N HIS A 46 -3.20 8.90 6.07
CA HIS A 46 -4.43 8.83 6.86
C HIS A 46 -4.60 7.46 7.50
N ALA A 47 -4.41 6.40 6.72
CA ALA A 47 -4.49 5.03 7.17
C ALA A 47 -3.66 4.13 6.25
N ALA A 48 -3.13 3.04 6.78
CA ALA A 48 -2.61 1.94 5.98
C ALA A 48 -2.98 0.61 6.61
N ASP A 49 -3.19 -0.40 5.76
CA ASP A 49 -3.49 -1.78 6.11
C ASP A 49 -2.53 -2.70 5.37
N TYR A 50 -1.90 -3.65 6.08
CA TYR A 50 -1.05 -4.68 5.48
C TYR A 50 -1.59 -6.05 5.84
N GLY A 51 -1.88 -6.86 4.82
CA GLY A 51 -2.48 -8.18 5.01
C GLY A 51 -3.42 -8.54 3.88
N ARG A 52 -4.58 -9.12 4.18
CA ARG A 52 -5.65 -9.42 3.23
C ARG A 52 -7.01 -9.24 3.91
N ARG A 53 -7.86 -8.38 3.34
CA ARG A 53 -9.26 -8.15 3.77
C ARG A 53 -10.31 -8.78 2.87
N ASN A 54 -9.93 -9.21 1.67
CA ASN A 54 -10.82 -9.88 0.74
C ASN A 54 -10.04 -10.80 -0.22
N SER A 55 -10.75 -11.68 -0.92
CA SER A 55 -10.16 -12.67 -1.83
C SER A 55 -9.95 -12.16 -3.26
N GLN A 56 -10.36 -10.92 -3.57
CA GLN A 56 -10.41 -10.37 -4.94
C GLN A 56 -9.25 -9.39 -5.21
N THR A 57 -8.92 -8.55 -4.22
CA THR A 57 -7.82 -7.60 -4.30
C THR A 57 -6.52 -8.37 -4.47
N CYS A 58 -5.76 -7.99 -5.50
CA CYS A 58 -4.46 -8.56 -5.79
C CYS A 58 -4.49 -10.10 -5.98
N ALA A 59 -5.58 -10.63 -6.55
CA ALA A 59 -5.84 -12.06 -6.67
C ALA A 59 -5.37 -12.70 -8.00
N ALA A 60 -5.14 -11.90 -9.03
CA ALA A 60 -4.81 -12.39 -10.37
C ALA A 60 -3.55 -13.27 -10.36
N GLY A 61 -3.64 -14.47 -10.93
CA GLY A 61 -2.54 -15.43 -11.01
C GLY A 61 -2.15 -16.09 -9.69
N ARG A 62 -2.94 -15.92 -8.61
CA ARG A 62 -2.64 -16.48 -7.29
C ARG A 62 -3.48 -17.74 -6.98
N PRO A 63 -2.90 -18.76 -6.32
CA PRO A 63 -3.65 -19.93 -5.87
C PRO A 63 -4.78 -19.56 -4.92
N ALA A 64 -5.95 -20.17 -5.08
CA ALA A 64 -7.11 -19.90 -4.22
C ALA A 64 -6.79 -20.09 -2.73
N SER A 65 -5.95 -21.09 -2.37
CA SER A 65 -5.52 -21.33 -0.99
C SER A 65 -4.80 -20.14 -0.34
N GLN A 66 -4.11 -19.31 -1.12
CA GLN A 66 -3.42 -18.12 -0.63
C GLN A 66 -4.32 -16.89 -0.52
N LEU A 67 -5.57 -16.98 -1.00
CA LEU A 67 -6.54 -15.88 -1.07
C LEU A 67 -7.70 -16.02 -0.06
N GLN A 68 -7.87 -17.20 0.57
CA GLN A 68 -9.00 -17.47 1.46
C GLN A 68 -8.92 -16.76 2.81
N ASN A 69 -7.71 -16.51 3.33
CA ASN A 69 -7.55 -15.89 4.63
C ASN A 69 -7.73 -14.36 4.53
N VAL A 70 -8.98 -13.92 4.68
CA VAL A 70 -9.40 -12.50 4.58
C VAL A 70 -9.45 -11.78 5.93
N HIS A 71 -9.08 -12.46 7.01
CA HIS A 71 -8.96 -11.89 8.35
C HIS A 71 -7.49 -11.77 8.75
N CYS A 72 -6.65 -11.41 7.78
CA CYS A 72 -5.23 -11.26 7.95
C CYS A 72 -4.88 -9.78 7.95
N LEU A 73 -4.51 -9.22 9.10
CA LEU A 73 -4.13 -7.80 9.21
C LEU A 73 -3.00 -7.63 10.21
N SER A 74 -2.00 -6.83 9.83
CA SER A 74 -0.95 -6.36 10.72
C SER A 74 -1.40 -5.13 11.49
N SER A 75 -0.87 -4.93 12.70
CA SER A 75 -1.28 -3.86 13.62
C SER A 75 -0.49 -2.55 13.45
N THR A 76 0.69 -2.58 12.83
CA THR A 76 1.57 -1.40 12.68
C THR A 76 1.62 -0.70 11.31
N PRO A 77 0.89 -1.08 10.25
CA PRO A 77 1.14 -0.56 8.90
C PRO A 77 0.96 0.95 8.78
N THR A 78 -0.04 1.54 9.45
CA THR A 78 -0.26 3.00 9.41
C THR A 78 0.93 3.76 9.96
N TYR A 79 1.46 3.34 11.11
CA TYR A 79 2.59 4.00 11.75
C TYR A 79 3.86 3.92 10.88
N GLU A 80 4.17 2.76 10.33
CA GLU A 80 5.40 2.57 9.54
C GLU A 80 5.37 3.34 8.21
N VAL A 81 4.22 3.37 7.54
CA VAL A 81 4.07 4.12 6.29
C VAL A 81 4.10 5.63 6.58
N ALA A 82 3.41 6.09 7.62
CA ALA A 82 3.43 7.49 8.05
C ALA A 82 4.85 7.95 8.42
N ARG A 83 5.56 7.16 9.22
CA ARG A 83 6.95 7.43 9.63
C ARG A 83 7.91 7.57 8.44
N THR A 84 7.63 6.88 7.34
CA THR A 84 8.47 6.89 6.15
C THR A 84 8.08 7.98 5.15
N CYS A 85 6.79 8.32 5.06
CA CYS A 85 6.23 9.08 3.95
C CYS A 85 5.64 10.44 4.30
N ASP A 86 5.31 10.68 5.57
CA ASP A 86 4.76 11.98 5.97
C ASP A 86 5.76 13.10 5.69
N ASP A 87 5.23 14.24 5.25
CA ASP A 87 5.99 15.46 4.97
C ASP A 87 6.99 15.36 3.81
N PHE A 88 6.98 14.26 3.05
CA PHE A 88 7.68 14.15 1.78
C PHE A 88 6.74 14.39 0.59
N ALA A 89 7.27 15.00 -0.48
CA ALA A 89 6.54 15.15 -1.75
C ALA A 89 6.52 13.84 -2.56
N ASP A 90 7.49 12.96 -2.30
CA ASP A 90 7.63 11.62 -2.87
C ASP A 90 8.10 10.65 -1.79
N CYS A 91 7.47 9.47 -1.71
CA CYS A 91 7.84 8.44 -0.77
C CYS A 91 7.96 7.06 -1.43
N THR A 92 8.99 6.34 -1.02
CA THR A 92 9.18 4.93 -1.27
C THR A 92 9.15 4.15 0.05
N PHE A 93 8.16 3.27 0.20
CA PHE A 93 7.99 2.40 1.36
C PHE A 93 8.27 0.95 1.00
N ILE A 94 9.07 0.24 1.79
CA ILE A 94 9.38 -1.18 1.56
C ILE A 94 8.63 -2.02 2.60
N ALA A 95 7.56 -2.70 2.15
CA ALA A 95 6.79 -3.59 3.00
C ALA A 95 7.46 -4.97 3.06
N ASN A 96 8.43 -5.14 3.96
CA ASN A 96 9.05 -6.44 4.25
C ASN A 96 8.73 -6.90 5.68
N GLY A 97 8.94 -8.20 5.94
CA GLY A 97 8.65 -8.83 7.24
C GLY A 97 9.44 -8.26 8.44
N SER A 98 10.47 -7.46 8.19
CA SER A 98 11.26 -6.77 9.22
C SER A 98 10.67 -5.41 9.61
N VAL A 99 9.96 -4.75 8.69
CA VAL A 99 9.32 -3.44 8.91
C VAL A 99 7.87 -3.62 9.37
N ILE A 100 7.14 -4.54 8.73
CA ILE A 100 5.78 -4.91 9.12
C ILE A 100 5.78 -6.40 9.43
N HIS A 101 5.51 -6.75 10.69
CA HIS A 101 5.42 -8.15 11.09
C HIS A 101 4.40 -8.90 10.23
N ASP A 102 4.75 -10.10 9.76
CA ASP A 102 3.87 -10.93 8.94
C ASP A 102 2.70 -11.48 9.80
N PRO A 103 1.47 -10.99 9.61
CA PRO A 103 0.33 -11.41 10.43
C PRO A 103 -0.21 -12.80 10.03
N CYS A 104 0.15 -13.33 8.86
CA CYS A 104 -0.40 -14.57 8.34
C CYS A 104 0.54 -15.24 7.32
N PRO A 105 1.41 -16.17 7.78
CA PRO A 105 2.21 -16.98 6.89
C PRO A 105 1.34 -17.75 5.88
N SER A 106 1.86 -17.98 4.68
CA SER A 106 1.18 -18.72 3.59
C SER A 106 -0.06 -18.04 2.97
N THR A 107 -0.43 -16.86 3.43
CA THR A 107 -1.46 -16.03 2.79
C THR A 107 -0.79 -14.95 1.95
N TYR A 108 -1.29 -14.74 0.74
CA TYR A 108 -0.80 -13.67 -0.12
C TYR A 108 -1.35 -12.33 0.39
N LYS A 109 -0.49 -11.35 0.65
CA LYS A 109 -0.88 -10.08 1.29
C LYS A 109 -0.86 -8.92 0.28
N TYR A 110 -1.42 -7.79 0.66
CA TYR A 110 -1.34 -6.50 -0.02
C TYR A 110 -1.27 -5.37 1.00
N LEU A 111 -0.58 -4.29 0.63
CA LEU A 111 -0.60 -3.03 1.37
C LEU A 111 -1.67 -2.13 0.74
N GLN A 112 -2.61 -1.67 1.55
CA GLN A 112 -3.59 -0.66 1.20
C GLN A 112 -3.24 0.64 1.93
N VAL A 113 -2.86 1.70 1.22
CA VAL A 113 -2.51 3.00 1.83
C VAL A 113 -3.54 4.04 1.43
N THR A 114 -4.10 4.74 2.42
CA THR A 114 -4.95 5.92 2.23
C THR A 114 -4.19 7.17 2.66
N TYR A 115 -4.01 8.13 1.75
CA TYR A 115 -3.25 9.36 2.00
C TYR A 115 -3.91 10.57 1.34
N PHE A 116 -3.47 11.77 1.72
CA PHE A 116 -3.85 13.03 1.08
C PHE A 116 -2.63 13.94 0.92
N CYS A 117 -2.70 14.89 -0.03
CA CYS A 117 -1.67 15.92 -0.20
C CYS A 117 -2.10 17.21 0.52
N LYS A 118 -1.25 17.74 1.39
CA LYS A 118 -1.47 19.04 2.05
C LYS A 118 -0.34 20.02 1.74
N ALA A 119 -0.60 21.32 1.86
CA ALA A 119 0.50 22.28 2.03
C ALA A 119 1.20 21.98 3.38
N PRO A 120 2.52 22.20 3.49
CA PRO A 120 3.31 22.01 4.69
C PRO A 120 2.60 22.50 5.96
#